data_AF-A0A947AJD7-F1
#
_entry.id   AF-A0A947AJD7-F1
#
_cell.length_a   1.000
_cell.length_b   1.000
_cell.length_c   1.000
_cell.angle_alpha   90.00
_cell.angle_beta   90.00
_cell.angle_gamma   90.00
#
_symmetry.space_group_name_H-M   'P 1'
#
loop_
_entity.id
_entity.type
_entity.pdbx_description
1 polymer ?
#
loop_
_entity_poly.entity_id
_entity_poly.type
_entity_poly.pdbx_seq_one_letter_code
_entity_poly.pdbx_strand_id
1 'polypeptide(L)'
;MVSIKDVKENLKNTDSTKIFFTDLNGRLTSLTINPDDIDFIIEKGVGFDGSSIAGMATVDNSDRLLFPDPESFHLVQFKDDRIGFFIGHIHRDPEHRALADPRAVLENVLAEVESEHGFKFMVGPEHEFFLLTQEEFGENIHSDNAGYFLSTP
;
A
#
# COMPACT_ATOMS: atom_id res chain seq x y z
N MET A 1 -10.29 11.05 11.72
CA MET A 1 -9.33 11.95 11.08
C MET A 1 -8.05 11.97 11.89
N VAL A 2 -6.99 11.41 11.33
CA VAL A 2 -5.66 11.35 11.95
C VAL A 2 -5.06 12.76 11.98
N SER A 3 -4.46 13.17 13.10
CA SER A 3 -3.79 14.46 13.23
C SER A 3 -2.42 14.41 12.56
N ILE A 4 -2.17 15.30 11.58
CA ILE A 4 -0.86 15.43 10.92
C ILE A 4 0.25 15.70 11.93
N LYS A 5 -0.05 16.44 13.01
CA LYS A 5 0.90 16.67 14.09
C LYS A 5 1.32 15.36 14.77
N ASP A 6 0.39 14.44 14.95
CA ASP A 6 0.66 13.15 15.60
C ASP A 6 1.45 12.24 14.65
N VAL A 7 1.11 12.24 13.35
CA VAL A 7 1.91 11.53 12.32
C VAL A 7 3.36 11.98 12.39
N LYS A 8 3.61 13.30 12.35
CA LYS A 8 4.97 13.87 12.39
C LYS A 8 5.74 13.50 13.64
N GLU A 9 5.09 13.52 14.81
CA GLU A 9 5.75 13.13 16.05
C GLU A 9 6.16 11.65 16.03
N ASN A 10 5.30 10.79 15.48
CA ASN A 10 5.61 9.37 15.33
C ASN A 10 6.74 9.11 14.33
N LEU A 11 6.80 9.87 13.22
CA LEU A 11 7.84 9.72 12.19
C LEU A 11 9.26 9.95 12.73
N LYS A 12 9.43 10.77 13.77
CA LYS A 12 10.75 10.97 14.43
C LYS A 12 11.34 9.69 15.04
N ASN A 13 10.51 8.68 15.27
CA ASN A 13 10.89 7.42 15.87
C ASN A 13 10.93 6.27 14.84
N THR A 14 11.07 6.60 13.55
CA THR A 14 11.15 5.62 12.46
C THR A 14 12.56 5.54 11.91
N ASP A 15 12.96 4.34 11.51
CA ASP A 15 14.22 4.08 10.80
C ASP A 15 14.05 4.30 9.29
N SER A 16 12.83 4.11 8.78
CA SER A 16 12.48 4.39 7.38
C SER A 16 11.02 4.82 7.29
N THR A 17 10.73 5.76 6.40
CA THR A 17 9.36 6.15 6.06
C THR A 17 9.07 5.79 4.60
N LYS A 18 7.96 5.12 4.33
CA LYS A 18 7.62 4.58 3.02
C LYS A 18 6.16 4.82 2.66
N ILE A 19 5.94 5.14 1.39
CA ILE A 19 4.62 5.18 0.80
C ILE A 19 4.46 3.91 -0.04
N PHE A 20 3.52 3.06 0.35
CA PHE A 20 3.20 1.80 -0.28
C PHE A 20 2.02 1.95 -1.24
N PHE A 21 2.07 1.22 -2.35
CA PHE A 21 0.98 1.15 -3.32
C PHE A 21 0.98 -0.21 -4.01
N THR A 22 -0.06 -0.48 -4.79
CA THR A 22 -0.25 -1.77 -5.46
C THR A 22 -0.16 -1.60 -6.97
N ASP A 23 0.59 -2.46 -7.65
CA ASP A 23 0.60 -2.50 -9.13
C ASP A 23 -0.62 -3.28 -9.69
N LEU A 24 -0.78 -3.32 -11.01
CA LEU A 24 -1.89 -4.06 -11.64
C LEU A 24 -1.88 -5.57 -11.39
N ASN A 25 -0.73 -6.14 -10.98
CA ASN A 25 -0.61 -7.56 -10.67
C ASN A 25 -0.86 -7.86 -9.18
N GLY A 26 -1.27 -6.86 -8.39
CA GLY A 26 -1.49 -7.02 -6.95
C GLY A 26 -0.21 -7.00 -6.12
N ARG A 27 0.94 -6.63 -6.70
CA ARG A 27 2.20 -6.59 -5.95
C ARG A 27 2.28 -5.33 -5.09
N LEU A 28 2.62 -5.53 -3.83
CA LEU A 28 2.95 -4.44 -2.92
C LEU A 28 4.30 -3.83 -3.32
N THR A 29 4.27 -2.56 -3.70
CA THR A 29 5.42 -1.75 -4.07
C THR A 29 5.54 -0.57 -3.11
N SER A 30 6.71 0.05 -3.01
CA SER A 30 6.90 1.22 -2.15
C SER A 30 7.95 2.19 -2.65
N LEU A 31 7.81 3.44 -2.22
CA LEU A 31 8.83 4.48 -2.34
C LEU A 31 9.25 4.93 -0.93
N THR A 32 10.55 4.90 -0.64
CA THR A 32 11.10 5.46 0.59
C THR A 32 11.20 6.97 0.47
N ILE A 33 10.75 7.69 1.49
CA ILE A 33 10.77 9.15 1.55
C ILE A 33 11.53 9.65 2.78
N ASN A 34 11.96 10.90 2.73
CA ASN A 34 12.46 11.60 3.90
C ASN A 34 11.27 12.06 4.77
N PRO A 35 11.17 11.64 6.06
CA PRO A 35 10.09 12.05 6.94
C PRO A 35 10.03 13.56 7.17
N ASP A 36 11.15 14.28 7.06
CA ASP A 36 11.18 15.74 7.24
C ASP A 36 10.41 16.49 6.15
N ASP A 37 10.26 15.87 4.97
CA ASP A 37 9.57 16.44 3.80
C ASP A 37 8.08 16.09 3.77
N ILE A 38 7.54 15.41 4.80
CA ILE A 38 6.18 14.84 4.77
C ILE A 38 5.09 15.89 4.51
N ASP A 39 5.21 17.11 5.05
CA ASP A 39 4.23 18.18 4.80
C ASP A 39 4.18 18.53 3.31
N PHE A 40 5.36 18.67 2.69
CA PHE A 40 5.49 18.98 1.27
C PHE A 40 4.99 17.82 0.41
N ILE A 41 5.31 16.57 0.79
CA ILE A 41 4.92 15.38 0.04
C ILE A 41 3.39 15.15 0.13
N ILE A 42 2.76 15.44 1.28
CA ILE A 42 1.29 15.42 1.39
C ILE A 42 0.66 16.47 0.46
N GLU A 43 1.25 17.66 0.36
CA GLU A 43 0.69 18.76 -0.43
C GLU A 43 0.93 18.61 -1.94
N LYS A 44 2.13 18.16 -2.33
CA LYS A 44 2.60 18.18 -3.74
C LYS A 44 2.80 16.80 -4.34
N GLY A 45 2.78 15.76 -3.52
CA GLY A 45 3.18 14.42 -3.92
C GLY A 45 4.68 14.32 -4.12
N VAL A 46 5.15 13.10 -4.30
CA VAL A 46 6.52 12.79 -4.70
C VAL A 46 6.53 12.14 -6.07
N GLY A 47 7.40 12.60 -6.96
CA GLY A 47 7.53 12.08 -8.31
C GLY A 47 8.15 10.68 -8.34
N PHE A 48 7.65 9.82 -9.22
CA PHE A 48 8.27 8.54 -9.55
C PHE A 48 8.05 8.16 -11.01
N ASP A 49 8.91 7.26 -11.52
CA ASP A 49 8.81 6.72 -12.87
C ASP A 49 7.77 5.60 -12.92
N GLY A 50 6.59 5.91 -13.46
CA GLY A 50 5.51 4.95 -13.66
C GLY A 50 5.82 3.90 -14.73
N SER A 51 6.76 4.13 -15.65
CA SER A 51 7.11 3.12 -16.68
C SER A 51 7.88 1.94 -16.09
N SER A 52 8.47 2.14 -14.90
CA SER A 52 9.11 1.09 -14.10
C SER A 52 8.10 0.26 -13.28
N ILE A 53 6.80 0.61 -13.29
CA ILE A 53 5.73 -0.12 -12.60
C ILE A 53 4.81 -0.80 -13.61
N ALA A 54 4.57 -2.09 -13.41
CA ALA A 54 3.82 -2.91 -14.36
C ALA A 54 2.42 -2.34 -14.65
N GLY A 55 2.20 -1.93 -15.90
CA GLY A 55 0.93 -1.42 -16.40
C GLY A 55 0.53 -0.02 -15.94
N MET A 56 1.43 0.72 -15.27
CA MET A 56 1.15 2.06 -14.75
C MET A 56 1.36 3.17 -15.80
N ALA A 57 2.38 3.04 -16.65
CA ALA A 57 2.71 4.04 -17.66
C ALA A 57 3.52 3.46 -18.84
N THR A 58 3.53 4.20 -19.95
CA THR A 58 4.47 3.99 -21.05
C THR A 58 5.72 4.87 -20.84
N VAL A 59 6.82 4.57 -21.55
CA VAL A 59 8.09 5.30 -21.42
C VAL A 59 7.97 6.77 -21.85
N ASP A 60 7.14 7.06 -22.85
CA ASP A 60 6.88 8.40 -23.37
C ASP A 60 5.93 9.25 -22.49
N ASN A 61 5.26 8.62 -21.52
CA ASN A 61 4.36 9.29 -20.59
C ASN A 61 4.49 8.66 -19.18
N SER A 62 5.72 8.64 -18.68
CA SER A 62 6.13 7.84 -17.52
C SER A 62 5.94 8.54 -16.18
N ASP A 63 6.08 9.87 -16.12
CA ASP A 63 6.07 10.62 -14.86
C ASP A 63 4.73 10.46 -14.12
N ARG A 64 4.82 10.11 -12.84
CA ARG A 64 3.67 10.00 -11.93
C ARG A 64 3.98 10.70 -10.62
N LEU A 65 2.92 11.04 -9.90
CA LEU A 65 3.00 11.55 -8.54
C LEU A 65 2.40 10.52 -7.57
N LEU A 66 3.04 10.35 -6.43
CA LEU A 66 2.58 9.52 -5.34
C LEU A 66 2.26 10.40 -4.14
N PHE A 67 1.00 10.39 -3.71
CA PHE A 67 0.51 11.16 -2.56
C PHE A 67 0.23 10.21 -1.40
N PRO A 68 0.86 10.37 -0.22
CA PRO A 68 0.53 9.56 0.93
C PRO A 68 -0.85 9.94 1.46
N ASP A 69 -1.69 8.94 1.76
CA ASP A 69 -2.93 9.11 2.49
C ASP A 69 -2.63 9.20 4.00
N PRO A 70 -2.77 10.37 4.65
CA PRO A 70 -2.43 10.51 6.06
C PRO A 70 -3.31 9.68 7.00
N GLU A 71 -4.53 9.31 6.58
CA GLU A 71 -5.41 8.48 7.39
C GLU A 71 -4.96 7.01 7.42
N SER A 72 -4.15 6.60 6.44
CA SER A 72 -3.56 5.26 6.35
C SER A 72 -2.26 5.09 7.14
N PHE A 73 -1.81 6.13 7.86
CA PHE A 73 -0.54 6.09 8.57
C PHE A 73 -0.54 5.04 9.68
N HIS A 74 0.47 4.17 9.63
CA HIS A 74 0.75 3.20 10.69
C HIS A 74 2.25 3.11 10.97
N LEU A 75 2.61 2.93 12.25
CA LEU A 75 3.94 2.49 12.63
C LEU A 75 4.00 0.98 12.61
N VAL A 76 4.87 0.42 11.79
CA VAL A 76 5.08 -1.02 11.66
C VAL A 76 6.45 -1.38 12.22
N GLN A 77 6.49 -2.19 13.28
CA GLN A 77 7.73 -2.79 13.76
C GLN A 77 8.03 -4.03 12.91
N PHE A 78 9.16 -4.05 12.22
CA PHE A 78 9.63 -5.19 11.44
C PHE A 78 11.03 -5.57 11.90
N LYS A 79 11.14 -6.67 12.65
CA LYS A 79 12.36 -7.05 13.37
C LYS A 79 12.83 -5.87 14.25
N ASP A 80 14.03 -5.36 14.02
CA ASP A 80 14.62 -4.26 14.78
C ASP A 80 14.26 -2.88 14.21
N ASP A 81 13.72 -2.81 12.98
CA ASP A 81 13.40 -1.55 12.29
C ASP A 81 11.95 -1.11 12.54
N ARG A 82 11.75 0.20 12.70
CA ARG A 82 10.45 0.87 12.74
C ARG A 82 10.17 1.57 11.42
N ILE A 83 9.13 1.13 10.74
CA ILE A 83 8.72 1.65 9.44
C ILE A 83 7.51 2.57 9.62
N GLY A 84 7.64 3.82 9.19
CA GLY A 84 6.49 4.70 8.94
C GLY A 84 5.82 4.26 7.64
N PHE A 85 4.62 3.68 7.76
CA PHE A 85 3.87 3.10 6.65
C PHE A 85 2.73 4.03 6.25
N PHE A 86 2.70 4.43 4.98
CA PHE A 86 1.54 5.08 4.35
C PHE A 86 1.07 4.24 3.16
N ILE A 87 -0.22 4.27 2.88
CA ILE A 87 -0.77 3.91 1.56
C ILE A 87 -0.74 5.16 0.69
N GLY A 88 -0.35 5.01 -0.58
CA GLY A 88 -0.26 6.09 -1.55
C GLY A 88 -1.38 6.06 -2.59
N HIS A 89 -1.82 7.24 -2.99
CA HIS A 89 -2.63 7.49 -4.17
C HIS A 89 -1.73 7.85 -5.34
N ILE A 90 -1.93 7.19 -6.48
CA ILE A 90 -1.15 7.47 -7.68
C ILE A 90 -1.91 8.46 -8.56
N HIS A 91 -1.19 9.48 -9.00
CA HIS A 91 -1.68 10.60 -9.78
C HIS A 91 -0.89 10.71 -11.08
N ARG A 92 -1.59 11.07 -12.17
CA ARG A 92 -0.92 11.43 -13.44
C ARG A 92 -0.41 12.87 -13.40
N ASP A 93 -1.11 13.72 -12.65
CA ASP A 93 -0.82 15.12 -12.40
C ASP A 93 -1.46 15.51 -11.05
N PRO A 94 -1.14 16.68 -10.48
CA PRO A 94 -1.59 17.01 -9.12
C PRO A 94 -3.10 16.94 -8.89
N GLU A 95 -3.91 17.12 -9.94
CA GLU A 95 -5.37 17.18 -9.82
C GLU A 95 -6.05 15.87 -10.22
N HIS A 96 -5.38 15.02 -11.00
CA HIS A 96 -6.00 13.83 -11.59
C HIS A 96 -5.33 12.53 -11.14
N ARG A 97 -6.15 11.62 -10.59
CA ARG A 97 -5.77 10.24 -10.28
C ARG A 97 -5.36 9.49 -11.55
N ALA A 98 -4.36 8.62 -11.42
CA ALA A 98 -3.98 7.72 -12.48
C ALA A 98 -5.08 6.66 -12.66
N LEU A 99 -5.58 6.48 -13.88
CA LEU A 99 -6.60 5.45 -14.17
C LEU A 99 -6.07 4.02 -14.00
N ALA A 100 -4.75 3.85 -14.01
CA ALA A 100 -4.07 2.58 -13.79
C ALA A 100 -3.81 2.29 -12.30
N ASP A 101 -4.16 3.19 -11.38
CA ASP A 101 -4.10 2.96 -9.93
C ASP A 101 -5.24 2.00 -9.52
N PRO A 102 -4.95 0.76 -9.08
CA PRO A 102 -5.99 -0.18 -8.66
C PRO A 102 -6.89 0.37 -7.56
N ARG A 103 -6.32 1.20 -6.66
CA ARG A 103 -7.08 1.82 -5.57
C ARG A 103 -8.04 2.88 -6.09
N ALA A 104 -7.62 3.69 -7.06
CA ALA A 104 -8.51 4.68 -7.69
C ALA A 104 -9.68 4.00 -8.41
N VAL A 105 -9.43 2.87 -9.08
CA VAL A 105 -10.49 2.09 -9.73
C VAL A 105 -11.53 1.63 -8.69
N LEU A 106 -11.10 1.08 -7.56
CA LEU A 106 -12.01 0.69 -6.48
C LEU A 106 -12.79 1.89 -5.94
N GLU A 107 -12.12 2.98 -5.59
CA GLU A 107 -12.74 4.19 -5.04
C GLU A 107 -13.81 4.77 -5.99
N ASN A 108 -13.54 4.79 -7.30
CA ASN A 108 -14.49 5.26 -8.30
C ASN A 108 -15.75 4.38 -8.37
N VAL A 109 -15.59 3.06 -8.40
CA VAL A 109 -16.73 2.12 -8.42
C VAL A 109 -17.56 2.24 -7.14
N LEU A 110 -16.91 2.40 -5.98
CA LEU A 110 -17.60 2.60 -4.71
C LEU A 110 -18.40 3.90 -4.68
N ALA A 111 -17.84 4.99 -5.21
CA ALA A 111 -18.53 6.28 -5.31
C ALA A 111 -19.73 6.22 -6.27
N GLU A 112 -19.60 5.51 -7.39
CA GLU A 112 -20.71 5.26 -8.33
C GLU A 112 -21.84 4.49 -7.64
N VAL A 113 -21.52 3.37 -6.98
CA VAL A 113 -22.51 2.55 -6.27
C VAL A 113 -23.22 3.33 -5.15
N GLU A 114 -22.50 4.15 -4.38
CA GLU A 114 -23.12 4.96 -3.34
C GLU A 114 -24.01 6.06 -3.93
N SER A 115 -23.58 6.74 -4.98
CA SER A 115 -24.32 7.85 -5.59
C SER A 115 -25.52 7.43 -6.43
N GLU A 116 -25.42 6.36 -7.20
CA GLU A 116 -26.48 5.89 -8.10
C GLU A 116 -27.45 4.92 -7.43
N HIS A 117 -27.00 4.18 -6.42
CA HIS A 117 -27.79 3.12 -5.78
C HIS A 117 -27.98 3.32 -4.27
N GLY A 118 -27.26 4.24 -3.62
CA GLY A 118 -27.36 4.45 -2.18
C GLY A 118 -26.80 3.29 -1.35
N PHE A 119 -25.98 2.42 -1.94
CA PHE A 119 -25.43 1.25 -1.27
C PHE A 119 -24.02 1.50 -0.75
N LYS A 120 -23.71 0.87 0.39
CA LYS A 120 -22.36 0.80 0.95
C LYS A 120 -21.83 -0.60 0.81
N PHE A 121 -20.68 -0.73 0.16
CA PHE A 121 -19.96 -1.99 0.05
C PHE A 121 -19.17 -2.27 1.33
N MET A 122 -19.22 -3.51 1.81
CA MET A 122 -18.42 -4.00 2.93
C MET A 122 -17.89 -5.38 2.57
N VAL A 123 -16.63 -5.66 2.94
CA VAL A 123 -15.97 -6.94 2.67
C VAL A 123 -15.18 -7.40 3.89
N GLY A 124 -15.22 -8.71 4.16
CA GLY A 124 -14.40 -9.39 5.17
C GLY A 124 -13.54 -10.44 4.48
N PRO A 125 -12.28 -10.14 4.13
CA PRO A 125 -11.42 -11.09 3.44
C PRO A 125 -10.83 -12.12 4.39
N GLU A 126 -10.82 -13.38 3.97
CA GLU A 126 -10.11 -14.49 4.65
C GLU A 126 -8.87 -14.85 3.83
N HIS A 127 -7.70 -14.43 4.33
CA HIS A 127 -6.42 -14.71 3.68
C HIS A 127 -5.82 -15.99 4.25
N GLU A 128 -5.92 -17.09 3.52
CA GLU A 128 -5.21 -18.32 3.83
C GLU A 128 -3.79 -18.29 3.24
N PHE A 129 -2.81 -18.81 3.99
CA PHE A 129 -1.42 -18.88 3.56
C PHE A 129 -0.74 -20.13 4.14
N PHE A 130 0.38 -20.52 3.54
CA PHE A 130 1.23 -21.61 4.04
C PHE A 130 2.49 -21.06 4.68
N LEU A 131 2.94 -21.69 5.76
CA LEU A 131 4.29 -21.53 6.30
C LEU A 131 5.16 -22.66 5.74
N LEU A 132 6.28 -22.27 5.13
CA LEU A 132 7.19 -23.16 4.41
C LEU A 132 8.57 -23.13 5.05
N THR A 133 9.27 -24.26 5.04
CA THR A 133 10.61 -24.41 5.65
C THR A 133 11.76 -24.32 4.64
N GLN A 134 11.44 -24.36 3.34
CA GLN A 134 12.39 -24.35 2.24
C GLN A 134 11.95 -23.34 1.18
N GLU A 135 12.91 -22.85 0.39
CA GLU A 135 12.66 -21.93 -0.73
C GLU A 135 12.23 -22.68 -2.01
N GLU A 136 12.64 -23.93 -2.16
CA GLU A 136 12.31 -24.78 -3.31
C GLU A 136 11.17 -25.74 -2.98
N PHE A 137 10.25 -25.94 -3.92
CA PHE A 137 9.13 -26.86 -3.78
C PHE A 137 9.61 -28.31 -3.65
N GLY A 138 9.12 -29.01 -2.63
CA GLY A 138 9.39 -30.42 -2.36
C GLY A 138 8.33 -31.06 -1.48
N GLU A 139 8.37 -32.39 -1.36
CA GLU A 139 7.33 -33.16 -0.65
C GLU A 139 7.19 -32.81 0.84
N ASN A 140 8.25 -32.32 1.49
CA ASN A 140 8.27 -31.97 2.91
C ASN A 140 8.52 -30.47 3.15
N ILE A 141 7.89 -29.60 2.36
CA ILE A 141 8.10 -28.16 2.44
C ILE A 141 7.28 -27.47 3.55
N HIS A 142 6.13 -28.03 3.93
CA HIS A 142 5.25 -27.46 4.95
C HIS A 142 5.91 -27.44 6.34
N SER A 143 5.60 -26.40 7.14
CA SER A 143 6.08 -26.29 8.53
C SER A 143 5.55 -27.37 9.46
N ASP A 144 4.41 -27.97 9.12
CA ASP A 144 3.69 -28.92 9.95
C ASP A 144 2.74 -29.78 9.10
N ASN A 145 2.08 -30.74 9.75
CA ASN A 145 1.05 -31.62 9.18
C ASN A 145 -0.30 -31.43 9.88
N ALA A 146 -0.55 -30.24 10.48
CA ALA A 146 -1.78 -29.98 11.20
C ALA A 146 -2.96 -29.85 10.22
N GLY A 147 -4.14 -30.22 10.71
CA GLY A 147 -5.40 -30.09 9.97
C GLY A 147 -6.25 -28.94 10.51
N TYR A 148 -7.40 -28.73 9.87
CA TYR A 148 -8.38 -27.73 10.28
C TYR A 148 -8.73 -27.86 11.78
N PHE A 149 -8.50 -26.80 12.55
CA PHE A 149 -8.79 -26.72 13.99
C PHE A 149 -8.03 -27.73 14.88
N LEU A 150 -6.91 -28.30 14.42
CA LEU A 150 -6.07 -29.18 15.23
C LEU A 150 -4.95 -28.41 15.93
N SER A 151 -4.77 -28.62 17.24
CA SER A 151 -3.59 -28.15 17.96
C SER A 151 -2.50 -29.22 17.92
N THR A 152 -1.28 -28.84 17.55
CA THR A 152 -0.08 -29.64 17.78
C THR A 152 0.42 -29.39 19.22
N PRO A 153 1.03 -30.40 19.90
CA PRO A 153 1.56 -30.24 21.27
C PRO A 153 2.65 -29.17 21.41
#